data_AF-A0A6P0IHF8-F1
#
_entry.id   AF-A0A6P0IHF8-F1
#
_cell.length_a   1.000
_cell.length_b   1.000
_cell.length_c   1.000
_cell.angle_alpha   90.00
_cell.angle_beta   90.00
_cell.angle_gamma   90.00
#
_symmetry.space_group_name_H-M   'P 1'
#
loop_
_entity.id
_entity.type
_entity.pdbx_description
1 polymer ?
#
loop_
_entity_poly.entity_id
_entity_poly.type
_entity_poly.pdbx_seq_one_letter_code
_entity_poly.pdbx_strand_id
1 'polypeptide(L)'
;MINPQKQQPLSQSSDAGFTIMESLMAMLIITILMLGISPMIVLGVANRVQSRRVELAVQAARAYIDGVRSGAIEHPEHKLEMELDAGKNRSEFAKTEAPKPSNLTCDKNSYCDNENDKSIYCVDLDDGGCSSDSSRDLIIQAFRSITLLGDPANNTDKSYFLGVRVYRADAFKDNGDLSIGEKGAKAKAIGPGLSDRKAPLVEMTTEITTGTPSYSDFCDRLGCQ
;
A
#
# COMPACT_ATOMS: atom_id res chain seq x y z
N MET A 1 -101.12 -9.06 -3.15
CA MET A 1 -100.27 -7.93 -3.57
C MET A 1 -98.92 -8.10 -2.91
N ILE A 2 -97.90 -8.51 -3.66
CA ILE A 2 -96.53 -8.75 -3.16
C ILE A 2 -95.63 -7.79 -3.93
N ASN A 3 -94.94 -6.92 -3.20
CA ASN A 3 -94.11 -5.85 -3.72
C ASN A 3 -92.67 -6.35 -3.89
N PRO A 4 -92.06 -6.33 -5.08
CA PRO A 4 -90.67 -6.75 -5.23
C PRO A 4 -89.73 -5.63 -4.74
N GLN A 5 -88.89 -5.95 -3.76
CA GLN A 5 -87.79 -5.10 -3.31
C GLN A 5 -86.79 -4.91 -4.45
N LYS A 6 -86.50 -3.63 -4.75
CA LYS A 6 -85.51 -3.18 -5.73
C LYS A 6 -84.10 -3.56 -5.25
N GLN A 7 -83.46 -4.51 -5.92
CA GLN A 7 -82.05 -4.82 -5.69
C GLN A 7 -81.20 -3.60 -6.07
N GLN A 8 -80.45 -3.07 -5.11
CA GLN A 8 -79.39 -2.09 -5.37
C GLN A 8 -78.22 -2.81 -6.06
N PRO A 9 -77.57 -2.21 -7.07
CA PRO A 9 -76.38 -2.80 -7.64
C PRO A 9 -75.28 -2.79 -6.58
N LEU A 10 -74.79 -3.98 -6.23
CA LEU A 10 -73.51 -4.15 -5.53
C LEU A 10 -72.46 -3.37 -6.32
N SER A 11 -71.85 -2.38 -5.68
CA SER A 11 -70.62 -1.76 -6.17
C SER A 11 -69.64 -2.88 -6.48
N GLN A 12 -69.33 -3.08 -7.77
CA GLN A 12 -68.18 -3.86 -8.19
C GLN A 12 -66.95 -3.18 -7.58
N SER A 13 -66.46 -3.76 -6.48
CA SER A 13 -65.07 -3.61 -6.11
C SER A 13 -64.26 -4.03 -7.33
N SER A 14 -63.59 -3.07 -7.98
CA SER A 14 -62.48 -3.38 -8.86
C SER A 14 -61.34 -3.89 -7.97
N ASP A 15 -61.50 -5.08 -7.41
CA ASP A 15 -60.38 -5.91 -6.98
C ASP A 15 -59.65 -6.32 -8.25
N ALA A 16 -58.86 -5.39 -8.79
CA ALA A 16 -57.74 -5.67 -9.65
C ALA A 16 -56.72 -6.43 -8.79
N GLY A 17 -57.03 -7.71 -8.55
CA GLY A 17 -56.18 -8.62 -7.81
C GLY A 17 -54.83 -8.70 -8.50
N PHE A 18 -53.78 -8.42 -7.74
CA PHE A 18 -52.38 -8.53 -8.12
C PHE A 18 -52.18 -9.82 -8.93
N THR A 19 -52.03 -9.70 -10.26
CA THR A 19 -51.93 -10.90 -11.10
C THR A 19 -50.56 -11.54 -10.90
N ILE A 20 -50.48 -12.87 -10.96
CA ILE A 20 -49.20 -13.59 -10.87
C ILE A 20 -48.21 -13.07 -11.92
N MET A 21 -48.71 -12.63 -13.09
CA MET A 21 -47.91 -12.03 -14.16
C MET A 21 -47.28 -10.67 -13.76
N GLU A 22 -48.02 -9.82 -13.05
CA GLU A 22 -47.52 -8.54 -12.55
C GLU A 22 -46.43 -8.74 -11.49
N SER A 23 -46.63 -9.70 -10.58
CA SER A 23 -45.61 -10.09 -9.61
C SER A 23 -44.35 -10.65 -10.28
N LEU A 24 -44.50 -11.47 -11.33
CA LEU A 24 -43.37 -12.03 -12.10
C LEU A 24 -42.59 -10.94 -12.83
N MET A 25 -43.28 -10.01 -13.49
CA MET A 25 -42.65 -8.87 -14.16
C MET A 25 -41.94 -7.96 -13.16
N ALA A 26 -42.55 -7.70 -11.99
CA ALA A 26 -41.91 -6.92 -10.93
C ALA A 26 -40.62 -7.59 -10.42
N MET A 27 -40.63 -8.91 -10.18
CA MET A 27 -39.41 -9.65 -9.80
C MET A 27 -38.33 -9.61 -10.89
N LEU A 28 -38.71 -9.73 -12.17
CA LEU A 28 -37.76 -9.59 -13.29
C LEU A 28 -37.12 -8.20 -13.32
N ILE A 29 -37.91 -7.14 -13.13
CA ILE A 29 -37.37 -5.77 -13.11
C ILE A 29 -36.41 -5.58 -11.92
N ILE A 30 -36.80 -6.05 -10.72
CA ILE A 30 -35.97 -5.93 -9.52
C ILE A 30 -34.64 -6.69 -9.69
N THR A 31 -34.67 -7.90 -10.25
CA THR A 31 -33.45 -8.69 -10.47
C THR A 31 -32.51 -8.03 -11.48
N ILE A 32 -33.02 -7.48 -12.58
CA ILE A 32 -32.21 -6.73 -13.56
C ILE A 32 -31.61 -5.48 -12.90
N LEU A 33 -32.37 -4.75 -12.09
CA LEU A 33 -31.88 -3.58 -11.36
C LEU A 33 -30.78 -3.95 -10.36
N MET A 34 -30.96 -5.02 -9.59
CA MET A 34 -29.95 -5.51 -8.65
C MET A 34 -28.66 -5.97 -9.36
N LEU A 35 -28.80 -6.67 -10.49
CA LEU A 35 -27.66 -7.06 -11.33
C LEU A 35 -26.91 -5.84 -11.89
N GLY A 36 -27.62 -4.76 -12.24
CA GLY A 36 -27.02 -3.52 -12.71
C GLY A 36 -26.22 -2.75 -11.66
N ILE A 37 -26.64 -2.78 -10.39
CA ILE A 37 -26.00 -2.02 -9.29
C ILE A 37 -24.84 -2.81 -8.64
N SER A 38 -24.91 -4.15 -8.64
CA SER A 38 -23.92 -5.03 -7.99
C SER A 38 -22.46 -4.74 -8.35
N PRO A 39 -22.07 -4.56 -9.64
CA PRO A 39 -20.67 -4.31 -10.00
C PRO A 39 -20.08 -3.05 -9.36
N MET A 40 -20.90 -2.01 -9.16
CA MET A 40 -20.46 -0.74 -8.58
C MET A 40 -20.22 -0.87 -7.08
N ILE A 41 -21.04 -1.66 -6.38
CA ILE A 41 -20.85 -1.93 -4.94
C ILE A 41 -19.54 -2.69 -4.72
N VAL A 42 -19.30 -3.74 -5.51
CA VAL A 42 -18.08 -4.55 -5.41
C VAL A 42 -16.84 -3.71 -5.69
N LEU A 43 -16.88 -2.88 -6.73
CA LEU A 43 -15.76 -1.98 -7.06
C LEU A 43 -15.51 -0.95 -5.95
N GLY A 44 -16.57 -0.39 -5.37
CA GLY A 44 -16.46 0.56 -4.25
C GLY A 44 -15.82 -0.05 -3.00
N VAL A 45 -16.22 -1.28 -2.63
CA VAL A 45 -15.62 -2.00 -1.49
C VAL A 45 -14.15 -2.34 -1.77
N ALA A 46 -13.83 -2.80 -2.98
CA ALA A 46 -12.47 -3.12 -3.37
C ALA A 46 -11.54 -1.90 -3.23
N ASN A 47 -11.98 -0.74 -3.72
CA ASN A 47 -11.21 0.50 -3.59
C ASN A 47 -10.99 0.88 -2.13
N ARG A 48 -12.01 0.77 -1.26
CA ARG A 48 -11.87 1.07 0.16
C ARG A 48 -10.86 0.17 0.87
N VAL A 49 -10.85 -1.13 0.56
CA VAL A 49 -9.87 -2.08 1.11
C VAL A 49 -8.46 -1.72 0.64
N GLN A 50 -8.30 -1.37 -0.63
CA GLN A 50 -7.01 -0.94 -1.16
C GLN A 50 -6.52 0.36 -0.53
N SER A 51 -7.38 1.38 -0.41
CA SER A 51 -7.04 2.64 0.26
C SER A 51 -6.60 2.40 1.70
N ARG A 52 -7.32 1.56 2.45
CA ARG A 52 -6.93 1.22 3.82
C ARG A 52 -5.57 0.54 3.90
N ARG A 53 -5.24 -0.35 2.96
CA ARG A 53 -3.93 -1.00 2.90
C ARG A 53 -2.81 0.00 2.61
N VAL A 54 -3.04 0.93 1.69
CA VAL A 54 -2.08 2.01 1.40
C VAL A 54 -1.92 2.93 2.60
N GLU A 55 -3.00 3.27 3.31
CA GLU A 55 -2.95 4.06 4.55
C GLU A 55 -2.10 3.39 5.62
N LEU A 56 -2.28 2.08 5.85
CA LEU A 56 -1.45 1.32 6.78
C LEU A 56 0.03 1.29 6.35
N ALA A 57 0.30 1.12 5.06
CA ALA A 57 1.66 1.17 4.52
C ALA A 57 2.30 2.56 4.69
N VAL A 58 1.55 3.64 4.51
CA VAL A 58 2.02 5.01 4.75
C VAL A 58 2.34 5.22 6.23
N GLN A 59 1.47 4.75 7.13
CA GLN A 59 1.70 4.83 8.58
C GLN A 59 2.95 4.03 8.99
N ALA A 60 3.10 2.81 8.48
CA ALA A 60 4.28 1.97 8.71
C ALA A 60 5.57 2.64 8.20
N ALA A 61 5.56 3.20 6.99
CA ALA A 61 6.71 3.92 6.43
C ALA A 61 7.11 5.11 7.31
N ARG A 62 6.13 5.92 7.75
CA ARG A 62 6.39 7.07 8.62
C ARG A 62 6.92 6.65 9.99
N ALA A 63 6.31 5.64 10.61
CA ALA A 63 6.76 5.12 11.89
C ALA A 63 8.19 4.58 11.81
N TYR A 64 8.54 3.91 10.72
CA TYR A 64 9.92 3.47 10.46
C TYR A 64 10.87 4.65 10.30
N ILE A 65 10.53 5.65 9.48
CA ILE A 65 11.33 6.88 9.30
C ILE A 65 11.58 7.58 10.63
N ASP A 66 10.54 7.72 11.45
CA ASP A 66 10.62 8.37 12.77
C ASP A 66 11.41 7.51 13.77
N GLY A 67 11.28 6.18 13.69
CA GLY A 67 12.07 5.22 14.48
C GLY A 67 13.56 5.31 14.17
N VAL A 68 13.93 5.36 12.89
CA VAL A 68 15.31 5.57 12.45
C VAL A 68 15.83 6.95 12.86
N ARG A 69 15.02 8.00 12.69
CA ARG A 69 15.38 9.37 13.07
C ARG A 69 15.61 9.53 14.57
N SER A 70 14.81 8.84 15.39
CA SER A 70 14.95 8.87 16.85
C SER A 70 16.04 7.93 17.39
N GLY A 71 16.61 7.08 16.53
CA GLY A 71 17.56 6.03 16.93
C GLY A 71 16.91 4.84 17.65
N ALA A 72 15.57 4.77 17.68
CA ALA A 72 14.85 3.60 18.20
C ALA A 72 14.96 2.38 17.27
N ILE A 73 15.14 2.64 15.98
CA ILE A 73 15.47 1.63 14.96
C ILE A 73 16.87 1.96 14.45
N GLU A 74 17.71 0.93 14.30
CA GLU A 74 19.04 1.09 13.72
C GLU A 74 18.96 1.58 12.27
N HIS A 75 20.06 2.13 11.77
CA HIS A 75 20.09 2.65 10.41
C HIS A 75 20.16 1.49 9.41
N PRO A 76 19.57 1.61 8.21
CA PRO A 76 19.76 0.61 7.17
C PRO A 76 21.23 0.56 6.75
N GLU A 77 21.79 -0.65 6.70
CA GLU A 77 23.14 -0.90 6.20
C GLU A 77 23.22 -0.90 4.68
N HIS A 78 22.08 -1.02 3.98
CA HIS A 78 22.04 -0.90 2.53
C HIS A 78 22.39 0.53 2.08
N LYS A 79 23.62 0.69 1.59
CA LYS A 79 24.23 1.98 1.23
C LYS A 79 24.29 2.14 -0.28
N LEU A 80 23.95 3.33 -0.73
CA LEU A 80 24.08 3.75 -2.12
C LEU A 80 24.95 4.98 -2.18
N GLU A 81 25.98 4.91 -3.00
CA GLU A 81 26.82 6.06 -3.28
C GLU A 81 26.02 7.09 -4.08
N MET A 82 26.07 8.34 -3.66
CA MET A 82 25.56 9.47 -4.43
C MET A 82 26.71 10.44 -4.63
N GLU A 83 27.03 10.71 -5.89
CA GLU A 83 27.90 11.82 -6.23
C GLU A 83 27.20 13.16 -5.87
N LEU A 84 27.93 14.25 -5.76
CA LEU A 84 27.42 15.54 -5.27
C LEU A 84 26.95 16.46 -6.40
N ASP A 85 26.45 15.88 -7.50
CA ASP A 85 25.96 16.64 -8.65
C ASP A 85 24.46 16.95 -8.53
N ALA A 86 24.15 18.24 -8.39
CA ALA A 86 22.83 18.80 -8.11
C ALA A 86 21.70 18.16 -8.95
N GLY A 87 20.83 17.39 -8.29
CA GLY A 87 19.51 16.97 -8.80
C GLY A 87 19.45 15.68 -9.63
N LYS A 88 20.55 15.20 -10.22
CA LYS A 88 20.55 13.93 -10.98
C LYS A 88 20.52 12.70 -10.05
N ASN A 89 21.07 12.83 -8.85
CA ASN A 89 21.34 11.66 -8.01
C ASN A 89 20.12 11.22 -7.20
N ARG A 90 19.11 12.09 -7.02
CA ARG A 90 17.85 11.70 -6.34
C ARG A 90 16.98 10.80 -7.22
N SER A 91 16.99 10.98 -8.53
CA SER A 91 16.27 10.08 -9.43
C SER A 91 17.00 8.74 -9.56
N GLU A 92 18.33 8.73 -9.59
CA GLU A 92 19.11 7.47 -9.54
C GLU A 92 18.93 6.72 -8.21
N PHE A 93 18.88 7.44 -7.09
CA PHE A 93 18.53 6.88 -5.79
C PHE A 93 17.12 6.27 -5.76
N ALA A 94 16.19 6.79 -6.56
CA ALA A 94 14.85 6.21 -6.69
C ALA A 94 14.82 4.96 -7.58
N LYS A 95 15.85 4.73 -8.43
CA LYS A 95 16.00 3.57 -9.33
C LYS A 95 16.58 2.32 -8.67
N THR A 96 16.99 2.40 -7.41
CA THR A 96 17.55 1.27 -6.65
C THR A 96 16.72 0.01 -6.86
N GLU A 97 17.35 -1.11 -7.18
CA GLU A 97 16.61 -2.33 -7.47
C GLU A 97 15.80 -2.81 -6.26
N ALA A 98 14.71 -3.51 -6.53
CA ALA A 98 13.91 -4.12 -5.47
C ALA A 98 14.67 -5.34 -4.90
N PRO A 99 14.43 -5.73 -3.64
CA PRO A 99 15.11 -6.88 -3.08
C PRO A 99 14.63 -8.14 -3.79
N LYS A 100 15.53 -9.10 -3.98
CA LYS A 100 15.14 -10.39 -4.54
C LYS A 100 14.16 -11.09 -3.60
N PRO A 101 13.05 -11.65 -4.11
CA PRO A 101 12.16 -12.47 -3.30
C PRO A 101 12.96 -13.63 -2.70
N SER A 102 12.83 -13.81 -1.39
CA SER A 102 13.42 -14.93 -0.66
C SER A 102 12.40 -15.38 0.40
N ASN A 103 12.54 -16.61 0.90
CA ASN A 103 11.68 -17.10 1.98
C ASN A 103 11.82 -16.16 3.18
N LEU A 104 10.78 -15.37 3.41
CA LEU A 104 10.78 -14.36 4.43
C LEU A 104 10.31 -14.98 5.74
N THR A 105 11.17 -14.99 6.75
CA THR A 105 10.83 -15.38 8.12
C THR A 105 11.62 -14.49 9.06
N CYS A 106 10.92 -13.60 9.77
CA CYS A 106 11.56 -12.65 10.66
C CYS A 106 10.70 -12.31 11.87
N ASP A 107 11.38 -11.92 12.94
CA ASP A 107 10.75 -11.51 14.18
C ASP A 107 9.95 -10.22 13.98
N LYS A 108 8.91 -10.06 14.80
CA LYS A 108 8.04 -8.88 14.79
C LYS A 108 8.84 -7.58 14.92
N ASN A 109 8.52 -6.60 14.08
CA ASN A 109 9.07 -5.23 14.17
C ASN A 109 10.61 -5.21 14.28
N SER A 110 11.27 -5.97 13.41
CA SER A 110 12.72 -6.11 13.39
C SER A 110 13.25 -6.22 11.96
N TYR A 111 14.56 -6.07 11.78
CA TYR A 111 15.19 -6.35 10.50
C TYR A 111 15.17 -7.85 10.21
N CYS A 112 14.57 -8.22 9.08
CA CYS A 112 14.71 -9.56 8.51
C CYS A 112 16.10 -9.74 7.89
N ASP A 113 16.65 -8.64 7.37
CA ASP A 113 17.96 -8.56 6.75
C ASP A 113 18.46 -7.12 6.88
N ASN A 114 19.72 -6.92 7.22
CA ASN A 114 20.34 -5.60 7.31
C ASN A 114 21.82 -5.66 6.89
N GLU A 115 22.03 -5.97 5.63
CA GLU A 115 23.34 -6.09 4.99
C GLU A 115 23.61 -4.89 4.04
N ASN A 116 24.85 -4.78 3.54
CA ASN A 116 25.28 -3.65 2.71
C ASN A 116 24.52 -3.53 1.37
N ASP A 117 23.96 -4.63 0.87
CA ASP A 117 23.21 -4.72 -0.39
C ASP A 117 21.69 -4.88 -0.19
N LYS A 118 21.23 -5.04 1.06
CA LYS A 118 19.81 -5.28 1.36
C LYS A 118 19.47 -4.97 2.82
N SER A 119 18.55 -4.03 3.02
CA SER A 119 17.93 -3.79 4.34
C SER A 119 16.41 -3.94 4.23
N ILE A 120 15.88 -4.93 4.94
CA ILE A 120 14.47 -5.29 4.95
C ILE A 120 13.97 -5.35 6.40
N TYR A 121 12.97 -4.56 6.71
CA TYR A 121 12.37 -4.47 8.03
C TYR A 121 10.93 -4.99 8.02
N CYS A 122 10.61 -5.83 9.00
CA CYS A 122 9.29 -6.40 9.22
C CYS A 122 8.39 -5.42 9.97
N VAL A 123 7.17 -5.21 9.48
CA VAL A 123 6.08 -4.60 10.24
C VAL A 123 4.96 -5.60 10.35
N ASP A 124 4.84 -6.15 11.57
CA ASP A 124 3.87 -7.18 11.92
C ASP A 124 2.52 -6.54 12.26
N LEU A 125 1.45 -7.04 11.63
CA LEU A 125 0.07 -6.58 11.85
C LEU A 125 -0.86 -7.69 12.36
N ASP A 126 -0.33 -8.87 12.67
CA ASP A 126 -1.08 -10.03 13.17
C ASP A 126 -0.43 -10.78 14.37
N ASP A 127 0.63 -10.22 14.95
CA ASP A 127 1.35 -10.67 16.14
C ASP A 127 2.11 -12.01 15.96
N GLY A 128 2.33 -12.44 14.71
CA GLY A 128 3.04 -13.67 14.35
C GLY A 128 4.48 -13.47 13.83
N GLY A 129 4.95 -12.22 13.71
CA GLY A 129 6.12 -11.87 12.92
C GLY A 129 5.85 -11.95 11.41
N CYS A 130 6.78 -11.48 10.59
CA CYS A 130 6.55 -11.43 9.16
C CYS A 130 6.89 -12.75 8.49
N SER A 131 5.93 -13.25 7.71
CA SER A 131 6.10 -14.41 6.85
C SER A 131 5.62 -14.14 5.42
N SER A 132 6.18 -14.84 4.45
CA SER A 132 5.70 -14.79 3.05
C SER A 132 4.27 -15.31 2.87
N ASP A 133 3.68 -15.94 3.88
CA ASP A 133 2.28 -16.39 3.86
C ASP A 133 1.31 -15.36 4.45
N SER A 134 1.81 -14.33 5.14
CA SER A 134 0.97 -13.27 5.69
C SER A 134 0.52 -12.29 4.62
N SER A 135 -0.79 -12.17 4.47
CA SER A 135 -1.42 -11.18 3.59
C SER A 135 -1.63 -9.82 4.26
N ARG A 136 -1.31 -9.73 5.56
CA ARG A 136 -1.52 -8.54 6.39
C ARG A 136 -0.21 -7.82 6.64
N ASP A 137 0.88 -8.55 6.82
CA ASP A 137 2.16 -7.95 7.18
C ASP A 137 2.77 -7.14 6.05
N LEU A 138 3.59 -6.18 6.46
CA LEU A 138 4.21 -5.21 5.59
C LEU A 138 5.71 -5.29 5.73
N ILE A 139 6.39 -5.15 4.60
CA ILE A 139 7.83 -5.28 4.50
C ILE A 139 8.41 -3.99 3.96
N ILE A 140 9.32 -3.41 4.73
CA ILE A 140 9.95 -2.15 4.40
C ILE A 140 11.32 -2.46 3.82
N GLN A 141 11.52 -2.20 2.53
CA GLN A 141 12.85 -2.04 1.97
C GLN A 141 13.35 -0.65 2.32
N ALA A 142 14.51 -0.58 2.97
CA ALA A 142 15.16 0.68 3.28
C ALA A 142 16.57 0.74 2.66
N PHE A 143 17.01 1.93 2.31
CA PHE A 143 18.36 2.19 1.83
C PHE A 143 18.74 3.62 2.09
N ARG A 144 20.03 3.87 2.33
CA ARG A 144 20.54 5.21 2.63
C ARG A 144 21.64 5.63 1.67
N SER A 145 21.73 6.93 1.49
CA SER A 145 22.79 7.53 0.68
C SER A 145 24.09 7.72 1.46
N ILE A 146 25.23 7.55 0.80
CA ILE A 146 26.57 7.93 1.28
C ILE A 146 27.30 8.73 0.20
N THR A 147 28.21 9.62 0.60
CA THR A 147 28.93 10.51 -0.34
C THR A 147 30.15 9.87 -1.00
N LEU A 148 30.86 8.96 -0.31
CA LEU A 148 32.01 8.21 -0.88
C LEU A 148 32.16 6.82 -0.22
N LEU A 149 32.28 5.76 -1.01
CA LEU A 149 32.63 4.41 -0.55
C LEU A 149 34.09 4.36 -0.08
N GLY A 150 34.33 4.49 1.24
CA GLY A 150 35.66 4.35 1.84
C GLY A 150 36.11 5.51 2.73
N ASP A 151 35.28 6.54 2.91
CA ASP A 151 35.52 7.54 3.95
C ASP A 151 35.26 6.88 5.33
N PRO A 152 36.21 6.93 6.30
CA PRO A 152 35.95 6.52 7.68
C PRO A 152 34.77 7.28 8.32
N ALA A 153 34.31 8.38 7.71
CA ALA A 153 33.01 8.99 7.97
C ALA A 153 31.83 8.20 7.36
N ASN A 154 31.84 6.88 7.55
CA ASN A 154 30.68 5.97 7.57
C ASN A 154 29.74 6.31 8.75
N ASN A 155 29.67 7.60 9.07
CA ASN A 155 29.16 8.15 10.30
C ASN A 155 27.64 8.21 10.12
N THR A 156 26.94 7.33 10.83
CA THR A 156 25.51 7.48 11.11
C THR A 156 25.17 8.83 11.71
N ASP A 157 26.17 9.62 12.10
CA ASP A 157 26.05 10.98 12.64
C ASP A 157 25.92 12.08 11.58
N LYS A 158 26.16 11.81 10.28
CA LYS A 158 25.92 12.80 9.21
C LYS A 158 24.53 12.67 8.61
N SER A 159 23.96 13.77 8.12
CA SER A 159 22.64 13.76 7.48
C SER A 159 22.66 13.02 6.13
N TYR A 160 21.67 12.15 5.89
CA TYR A 160 21.59 11.31 4.68
C TYR A 160 20.16 11.26 4.11
N PHE A 161 20.03 10.92 2.82
CA PHE A 161 18.73 10.55 2.25
C PHE A 161 18.40 9.09 2.59
N LEU A 162 17.20 8.88 3.10
CA LEU A 162 16.61 7.59 3.38
C LEU A 162 15.52 7.31 2.34
N GLY A 163 15.72 6.24 1.57
CA GLY A 163 14.73 5.65 0.69
C GLY A 163 13.98 4.54 1.43
N VAL A 164 12.66 4.57 1.33
CA VAL A 164 11.76 3.62 2.00
C VAL A 164 10.72 3.16 0.99
N ARG A 165 10.60 1.85 0.80
CA ARG A 165 9.54 1.23 0.00
C ARG A 165 8.81 0.19 0.83
N VAL A 166 7.48 0.20 0.78
CA VAL A 166 6.65 -0.74 1.53
C VAL A 166 6.00 -1.73 0.57
N TYR A 167 6.29 -3.00 0.79
CA TYR A 167 5.72 -4.14 0.10
C TYR A 167 4.80 -4.89 1.05
N ARG A 168 3.96 -5.77 0.48
CA ARG A 168 3.23 -6.77 1.27
C ARG A 168 4.15 -7.95 1.55
N ALA A 169 4.03 -8.60 2.70
CA ALA A 169 4.85 -9.78 2.99
C ALA A 169 4.57 -10.94 2.03
N ASP A 170 3.32 -11.14 1.61
CA ASP A 170 2.95 -12.12 0.58
C ASP A 170 3.50 -11.83 -0.83
N ALA A 171 4.11 -10.66 -1.05
CA ALA A 171 4.85 -10.36 -2.27
C ALA A 171 6.14 -11.18 -2.40
N PHE A 172 6.66 -11.73 -1.29
CA PHE A 172 7.92 -12.48 -1.25
C PHE A 172 7.74 -13.99 -1.47
N LYS A 173 6.49 -14.47 -1.57
CA LYS A 173 6.16 -15.90 -1.71
C LYS A 173 6.60 -16.53 -3.03
N ASP A 174 6.47 -15.78 -4.12
CA ASP A 174 6.74 -16.28 -5.47
C ASP A 174 8.12 -15.81 -5.97
N ASN A 175 8.82 -16.64 -6.77
CA ASN A 175 10.13 -16.32 -7.38
C ASN A 175 10.11 -15.19 -8.42
N GLY A 176 8.98 -14.50 -8.62
CA GLY A 176 8.89 -13.35 -9.53
C GLY A 176 9.47 -12.08 -8.91
N ASP A 177 10.26 -11.34 -9.68
CA ASP A 177 10.92 -10.11 -9.22
C ASP A 177 9.92 -9.08 -8.69
N LEU A 178 10.30 -8.42 -7.59
CA LEU A 178 9.58 -7.25 -7.10
C LEU A 178 9.79 -6.08 -8.05
N SER A 179 8.76 -5.27 -8.25
CA SER A 179 8.82 -4.09 -9.10
C SER A 179 9.07 -2.83 -8.28
N ILE A 180 9.43 -1.74 -8.97
CA ILE A 180 9.62 -0.42 -8.38
C ILE A 180 8.70 0.59 -9.09
N GLY A 181 8.27 1.62 -8.38
CA GLY A 181 7.35 2.65 -8.88
C GLY A 181 7.84 3.37 -10.12
N GLU A 182 9.16 3.51 -10.26
CA GLU A 182 9.79 4.16 -11.42
C GLU A 182 9.76 3.28 -12.70
N LYS A 183 9.66 1.96 -12.57
CA LYS A 183 9.38 1.04 -13.69
C LYS A 183 7.88 1.05 -14.07
N GLY A 184 7.10 2.01 -13.55
CA GLY A 184 5.67 2.17 -13.82
C GLY A 184 4.75 1.30 -12.97
N ALA A 185 5.31 0.55 -12.01
CA ALA A 185 4.58 -0.36 -11.15
C ALA A 185 4.07 0.36 -9.90
N LYS A 186 2.83 0.85 -9.99
CA LYS A 186 2.05 1.20 -8.80
C LYS A 186 1.10 0.07 -8.50
N ALA A 187 0.77 -0.13 -7.23
CA ALA A 187 -0.34 -0.99 -6.80
C ALA A 187 -1.64 -0.54 -7.50
N LYS A 188 -1.90 -1.07 -8.71
CA LYS A 188 -3.06 -0.71 -9.55
C LYS A 188 -4.21 -1.63 -9.18
N ALA A 189 -5.41 -1.06 -8.99
CA ALA A 189 -6.63 -1.83 -8.88
C ALA A 189 -7.00 -2.44 -10.25
N ILE A 190 -6.46 -3.60 -10.59
CA ILE A 190 -6.90 -4.34 -11.78
C ILE A 190 -8.09 -5.21 -11.34
N GLY A 191 -9.28 -4.61 -11.38
CA GLY A 191 -10.53 -5.30 -11.05
C GLY A 191 -10.77 -5.53 -9.54
N PRO A 192 -11.81 -6.30 -9.20
CA PRO A 192 -12.21 -6.54 -7.82
C PRO A 192 -11.21 -7.49 -7.14
N GLY A 193 -10.15 -6.93 -6.57
CA GLY A 193 -9.24 -7.64 -5.65
C GLY A 193 -7.84 -7.96 -6.16
N LEU A 194 -7.49 -7.66 -7.42
CA LEU A 194 -6.13 -7.85 -7.94
C LEU A 194 -5.37 -6.51 -8.00
N SER A 195 -4.75 -6.16 -6.88
CA SER A 195 -3.62 -5.25 -6.89
C SER A 195 -2.35 -6.04 -7.21
N ASP A 196 -1.48 -5.51 -8.08
CA ASP A 196 -0.17 -6.12 -8.37
C ASP A 196 0.60 -6.26 -7.05
N ARG A 197 0.75 -7.51 -6.60
CA ARG A 197 1.35 -7.82 -5.30
C ARG A 197 2.84 -7.52 -5.28
N LYS A 198 3.48 -7.52 -6.45
CA LYS A 198 4.92 -7.30 -6.61
C LYS A 198 5.28 -5.81 -6.63
N ALA A 199 4.29 -4.94 -6.82
CA ALA A 199 4.46 -3.51 -6.76
C ALA A 199 4.48 -3.01 -5.30
N PRO A 200 5.26 -1.95 -5.01
CA PRO A 200 5.23 -1.33 -3.70
C PRO A 200 3.88 -0.63 -3.49
N LEU A 201 3.38 -0.71 -2.26
CA LEU A 201 2.21 0.04 -1.80
C LEU A 201 2.55 1.53 -1.65
N VAL A 202 3.78 1.82 -1.22
CA VAL A 202 4.27 3.17 -0.89
C VAL A 202 5.76 3.25 -1.19
N GLU A 203 6.19 4.39 -1.74
CA GLU A 203 7.59 4.76 -1.87
C GLU A 203 7.79 6.17 -1.32
N MET A 204 8.81 6.36 -0.49
CA MET A 204 9.16 7.64 0.11
C MET A 204 10.67 7.84 0.08
N THR A 205 11.11 9.06 -0.21
CA THR A 205 12.49 9.47 -0.01
C THR A 205 12.47 10.68 0.91
N THR A 206 13.09 10.54 2.08
CA THR A 206 13.16 11.57 3.11
C THR A 206 14.61 11.86 3.48
N GLU A 207 14.81 12.94 4.20
CA GLU A 207 16.09 13.25 4.80
C GLU A 207 16.07 12.89 6.28
N ILE A 208 17.16 12.26 6.73
CA ILE A 208 17.45 12.01 8.13
C ILE A 208 18.64 12.88 8.52
N THR A 209 18.43 13.74 9.50
CA THR A 209 19.47 14.52 10.16
C THR A 209 19.76 13.88 11.50
N THR A 210 21.01 13.54 11.74
CA THR A 210 21.50 12.94 12.98
C THR A 210 22.39 13.94 13.71
N GLY A 211 22.32 13.97 15.04
CA GLY A 211 23.09 14.91 15.86
C GLY A 211 22.70 16.39 15.66
N THR A 212 23.67 17.29 15.80
CA THR A 212 23.52 18.72 15.51
C THR A 212 23.84 18.98 14.03
N PRO A 213 22.83 19.20 13.18
CA PRO A 213 23.06 19.38 11.75
C PRO A 213 23.88 20.66 11.52
N SER A 214 25.01 20.53 10.83
CA SER A 214 25.82 21.69 10.44
C SER A 214 25.42 22.20 9.05
N TYR A 215 25.51 23.51 8.85
CA TYR A 215 25.28 24.12 7.54
C TYR A 215 26.25 23.58 6.48
N SER A 216 27.49 23.25 6.88
CA SER A 216 28.48 22.61 6.00
C SER A 216 28.02 21.24 5.50
N ASP A 217 27.41 20.39 6.33
CA ASP A 217 26.93 19.07 5.88
C ASP A 217 25.82 19.19 4.84
N PHE A 218 24.97 20.22 4.97
CA PHE A 218 23.97 20.54 3.95
C PHE A 218 24.61 21.04 2.66
N CYS A 219 25.63 21.89 2.76
CA CYS A 219 26.32 22.47 1.61
C CYS A 219 27.13 21.46 0.82
N ASP A 220 27.84 20.57 1.52
CA ASP A 220 28.58 19.49 0.89
C ASP A 220 27.62 18.59 0.11
N ARG A 221 26.39 18.38 0.62
CA ARG A 221 25.40 17.47 0.01
C ARG A 221 24.53 18.07 -1.09
N LEU A 222 24.06 19.31 -0.91
CA LEU A 222 23.12 19.97 -1.82
C LEU A 222 23.82 20.88 -2.84
N GLY A 223 25.12 21.14 -2.66
CA GLY A 223 25.86 22.12 -3.44
C GLY A 223 25.41 23.53 -3.06
N CYS A 224 26.07 24.12 -2.07
CA CYS A 224 25.94 25.56 -1.84
C CYS A 224 26.74 26.32 -2.91
N GLN A 225 26.05 27.10 -3.74
CA GLN A 225 26.67 28.13 -4.58
C GLN A 225 26.72 29.46 -3.83
#